data_AF-A0A1D1Z123-F1
#
_entry.id   AF-A0A1D1Z123-F1
#
_cell.length_a   1.000
_cell.length_b   1.000
_cell.length_c   1.000
_cell.angle_alpha   90.00
_cell.angle_beta   90.00
_cell.angle_gamma   90.00
#
_symmetry.space_group_name_H-M   'P 1'
#
loop_
_entity.id
_entity.type
_entity.pdbx_description
1 polymer ?
#
loop_
_entity_poly.entity_id
_entity_poly.type
_entity_poly.pdbx_seq_one_letter_code
_entity_poly.pdbx_strand_id
1 'polypeptide(L)'
;MTVMWMPQIFLKDVCRTVNGLLKTALGVPPGSATTLSPAQDITLRHEAVKCLVGIVKSMGHWMDQQLRMGEFSPKSPAIDPSSDNHNSLNGEEGTGADFEMHSEANSEVSDAATLEQRRTYKIELQKGISLFNRKPSKGIEFLINSKKVEGSPEEVASFLKSASGLNKTMIGDYLGDREEFPLKVMHAYVDSFNFDAMDFGEAIRFFLCGFRLPGEAQKIDRIMEKFAERYCKCNPNFFASADTAYVLGYSVIMLNTDAHNSMVKDKMSKGDFIRNNRGIDNGKDLPEDYLGSLYDQIVKNEIKMNTDSSVQQNRQANSINKLLGLDSIFNLVTGKQTEEKAVGANDLLIRHIQEQFKANAGKSELYYAVTDTAILRFMVEVCWAPMLAAFSMTLDQSDDKAATSQCLQGFRHAVHVTSVMCMQTQRDAFVTSVAKFTYLHCAADMKQKNVDAVKTIISIAIEDGNYLQEAWEHVLTRLSRFEHLQLLGEGAPPDASFFPVPASGTEEKTQKSPGTPSLKKKANALQNPAVMAAVRGSSYDSTTVGINVSGLVSPEQISNFISNLNLLDQIGNFELNHIFAHSQRLNSEAIVAFVRALCKVSMSELQSPSDPRVFSLTKIVEIAHYNMNR
;
A
#
# COMPACT_ATOMS: atom_id res chain seq x y z
N MET A 1 -27.02 -9.45 3.73
CA MET A 1 -27.17 -8.08 3.22
C MET A 1 -26.63 -6.99 4.17
N THR A 2 -26.43 -7.28 5.46
CA THR A 2 -25.94 -6.32 6.48
C THR A 2 -24.42 -6.07 6.45
N VAL A 3 -23.64 -6.96 5.82
CA VAL A 3 -22.16 -6.93 5.85
C VAL A 3 -21.57 -5.99 4.78
N MET A 4 -22.30 -5.69 3.69
CA MET A 4 -21.77 -4.88 2.57
C MET A 4 -21.93 -3.35 2.76
N TRP A 5 -22.83 -2.94 3.67
CA TRP A 5 -23.08 -1.52 3.97
C TRP A 5 -22.18 -0.96 5.08
N MET A 6 -21.62 -1.81 5.94
CA MET A 6 -20.67 -1.38 6.97
C MET A 6 -19.36 -0.83 6.39
N PRO A 7 -18.68 -1.49 5.43
CA PRO A 7 -17.36 -1.05 4.96
C PRO A 7 -17.38 0.37 4.39
N GLN A 8 -18.41 0.77 3.64
CA GLN A 8 -18.48 2.10 3.03
C GLN A 8 -18.71 3.24 4.03
N ILE A 9 -19.43 2.99 5.12
CA ILE A 9 -19.65 3.97 6.18
C ILE A 9 -18.37 4.11 7.00
N PHE A 10 -17.78 2.98 7.42
CA PHE A 10 -16.50 2.94 8.12
C PHE A 10 -15.36 3.62 7.33
N LEU A 11 -15.26 3.37 6.02
CA LEU A 11 -14.22 3.97 5.19
C LEU A 11 -14.37 5.48 5.05
N LYS A 12 -15.61 5.98 4.97
CA LYS A 12 -15.89 7.43 4.92
C LYS A 12 -15.52 8.12 6.22
N ASP A 13 -15.85 7.52 7.36
CA ASP A 13 -15.59 8.13 8.67
C ASP A 13 -14.11 8.10 9.04
N VAL A 14 -13.41 7.00 8.74
CA VAL A 14 -11.95 6.89 8.94
C VAL A 14 -11.23 7.87 8.01
N CYS A 15 -11.61 7.94 6.73
CA CYS A 15 -11.04 8.89 5.77
C CYS A 15 -11.29 10.34 6.18
N ARG A 16 -12.50 10.67 6.65
CA ARG A 16 -12.83 12.02 7.14
C ARG A 16 -12.01 12.39 8.37
N THR A 17 -11.84 11.44 9.29
CA THR A 17 -11.05 11.64 10.52
C THR A 17 -9.58 11.86 10.20
N VAL A 18 -8.98 10.99 9.39
CA VAL A 18 -7.56 11.09 9.01
C VAL A 18 -7.30 12.35 8.19
N ASN A 19 -8.18 12.72 7.25
CA ASN A 19 -8.04 13.97 6.51
C ASN A 19 -8.26 15.22 7.37
N GLY A 20 -9.14 15.14 8.37
CA GLY A 20 -9.31 16.19 9.38
C GLY A 20 -8.02 16.39 10.16
N LEU A 21 -7.44 15.30 10.68
CA LEU A 21 -6.17 15.31 11.41
C LEU A 21 -5.00 15.78 10.53
N LEU A 22 -4.96 15.40 9.24
CA LEU A 22 -3.98 15.92 8.29
C LEU A 22 -4.07 17.45 8.21
N LYS A 23 -5.27 18.00 7.96
CA LYS A 23 -5.44 19.46 7.86
C LYS A 23 -5.00 20.15 9.14
N THR A 24 -5.30 19.57 10.29
CA THR A 24 -4.83 20.09 11.58
C THR A 24 -3.31 19.99 11.71
N ALA A 25 -2.67 18.91 11.28
CA ALA A 25 -1.23 18.72 11.32
C ALA A 25 -0.46 19.64 10.37
N LEU A 26 -1.03 19.97 9.21
CA LEU A 26 -0.47 20.90 8.23
C LEU A 26 -0.57 22.37 8.66
N GLY A 27 -1.42 22.67 9.65
CA GLY A 27 -1.65 24.02 10.14
C GLY A 27 -2.49 24.86 9.19
N VAL A 28 -2.71 26.11 9.59
CA VAL A 28 -3.54 27.07 8.85
C VAL A 28 -2.77 27.61 7.63
N PRO A 29 -3.36 27.66 6.42
CA PRO A 29 -2.68 28.17 5.23
C PRO A 29 -2.20 29.62 5.40
N PRO A 30 -1.01 29.99 4.88
CA PRO A 30 -0.47 31.33 5.00
C PRO A 30 -1.44 32.36 4.41
N GLY A 31 -1.88 33.31 5.24
CA GLY A 31 -2.86 34.35 4.87
C GLY A 31 -4.29 34.11 5.37
N SER A 32 -4.59 32.99 6.03
CA SER A 32 -5.89 32.74 6.64
C SER A 32 -5.93 33.26 8.08
N ALA A 33 -7.00 33.97 8.45
CA ALA A 33 -7.18 34.47 9.81
C ALA A 33 -7.45 33.30 10.77
N THR A 34 -6.56 33.12 11.76
CA THR A 34 -6.72 32.12 12.82
C THR A 34 -6.90 32.83 14.17
N THR A 35 -7.82 32.32 14.99
CA THR A 35 -8.03 32.77 16.38
C THR A 35 -7.03 32.15 17.35
N LEU A 36 -6.20 31.21 16.89
CA LEU A 36 -5.20 30.51 17.70
C LEU A 36 -3.90 31.30 17.75
N SER A 37 -3.28 31.37 18.94
CA SER A 37 -1.91 31.86 19.05
C SER A 37 -0.93 30.90 18.36
N PRO A 38 0.25 31.37 17.90
CA PRO A 38 1.25 30.52 17.27
C PRO A 38 1.66 29.30 18.12
N ALA A 39 1.72 29.47 19.45
CA ALA A 39 2.03 28.38 20.39
C ALA A 39 0.89 27.34 20.49
N GLN A 40 -0.37 27.79 20.47
CA GLN A 40 -1.53 26.89 20.45
C GLN A 40 -1.65 26.14 19.11
N ASP A 41 -1.34 26.80 18.00
CA ASP A 41 -1.32 26.19 16.67
C ASP A 41 -0.25 25.08 16.57
N ILE A 42 0.98 25.33 17.05
CA ILE A 42 2.03 24.29 17.11
C ILE A 42 1.61 23.11 18.00
N THR A 43 1.01 23.40 19.17
CA THR A 43 0.55 22.35 20.08
C THR A 43 -0.54 21.49 19.44
N LEU A 44 -1.49 22.13 18.76
CA LEU A 44 -2.57 21.44 18.06
C LEU A 44 -2.04 20.58 16.90
N ARG A 45 -1.05 21.09 16.14
CA ARG A 45 -0.34 20.32 15.10
C ARG A 45 0.33 19.07 15.66
N HIS A 46 1.06 19.21 16.77
CA HIS A 46 1.73 18.07 17.42
C HIS A 46 0.73 17.03 17.93
N GLU A 47 -0.39 17.45 18.53
CA GLU A 47 -1.40 16.50 19.01
C GLU A 47 -2.12 15.80 17.85
N ALA A 48 -2.35 16.49 16.73
CA ALA A 48 -2.92 15.88 15.53
C ALA A 48 -2.03 14.77 14.95
N VAL A 49 -0.71 15.01 14.88
CA VAL A 49 0.26 13.99 14.46
C VAL A 49 0.27 12.81 15.43
N LYS A 50 0.25 13.07 16.74
CA LYS A 50 0.20 12.02 17.76
C LYS A 50 -1.07 11.16 17.64
N CYS A 51 -2.21 11.76 17.32
CA CYS A 51 -3.44 11.02 17.01
C CYS A 51 -3.27 10.14 15.76
N LEU A 52 -2.66 10.65 14.69
CA LEU A 52 -2.36 9.85 13.49
C LEU A 52 -1.43 8.68 13.79
N VAL A 53 -0.37 8.91 14.57
CA VAL A 53 0.53 7.85 15.06
C VAL A 53 -0.26 6.82 15.88
N GLY A 54 -1.15 7.27 16.76
CA GLY A 54 -2.02 6.40 17.56
C GLY A 54 -2.93 5.51 16.71
N ILE A 55 -3.48 6.04 15.61
CA ILE A 55 -4.30 5.28 14.66
C ILE A 55 -3.47 4.17 14.00
N VAL A 56 -2.30 4.52 13.43
CA VAL A 56 -1.43 3.54 12.75
C VAL A 56 -0.87 2.51 13.73
N LYS A 57 -0.52 2.93 14.95
CA LYS A 57 -0.07 2.02 16.00
C LYS A 57 -1.17 1.04 16.41
N SER A 58 -2.41 1.49 16.52
CA SER A 58 -3.55 0.62 16.85
C SER A 58 -3.83 -0.37 15.73
N MET A 59 -3.72 0.07 14.47
CA MET A 59 -3.78 -0.80 13.28
C MET A 59 -2.70 -1.90 13.33
N GLY A 60 -1.45 -1.52 13.62
CA GLY A 60 -0.33 -2.46 13.77
C GLY A 60 -0.53 -3.45 14.92
N HIS A 61 -0.91 -2.96 16.10
CA HIS A 61 -1.13 -3.84 17.26
C HIS A 61 -2.28 -4.83 17.04
N TRP A 62 -3.38 -4.38 16.42
CA TRP A 62 -4.47 -5.29 16.06
C TRP A 62 -3.99 -6.33 15.04
N MET A 63 -3.20 -5.92 14.05
CA MET A 63 -2.62 -6.84 13.05
C MET A 63 -1.70 -7.88 13.70
N ASP A 64 -0.82 -7.47 14.61
CA ASP A 64 0.05 -8.37 15.38
C ASP A 64 -0.75 -9.35 16.24
N GLN A 65 -1.86 -8.88 16.84
CA GLN A 65 -2.77 -9.75 17.59
C GLN A 65 -3.43 -10.79 16.68
N GLN A 66 -3.83 -10.44 15.46
CA GLN A 66 -4.36 -11.42 14.51
C GLN A 66 -3.30 -12.44 14.07
N LEU A 67 -2.04 -12.02 13.92
CA LEU A 67 -0.93 -12.94 13.64
C LEU A 67 -0.67 -13.89 14.82
N ARG A 68 -0.80 -13.41 16.07
CA ARG A 68 -0.63 -14.22 17.30
C ARG A 68 -1.84 -15.07 17.68
N MET A 69 -3.07 -14.66 17.35
CA MET A 69 -4.28 -15.46 17.56
C MET A 69 -4.35 -16.67 16.62
N GLY A 70 -3.52 -16.69 15.56
CA GLY A 70 -3.20 -17.91 14.82
C GLY A 70 -2.29 -18.88 15.58
N GLU A 71 -1.60 -18.45 16.64
CA GLU A 71 -0.67 -19.24 17.47
C GLU A 71 -1.23 -19.57 18.88
N PHE A 72 -2.28 -18.90 19.35
CA PHE A 72 -2.99 -19.25 20.59
C PHE A 72 -4.50 -19.12 20.40
N SER A 73 -5.21 -20.24 20.27
CA SER A 73 -6.66 -20.26 20.48
C SER A 73 -6.98 -20.29 21.98
N PRO A 74 -7.90 -19.44 22.49
CA PRO A 74 -8.38 -19.52 23.86
C PRO A 74 -9.26 -20.75 24.06
N LYS A 75 -9.19 -21.32 25.27
CA LYS A 75 -10.06 -22.38 25.77
C LYS A 75 -11.55 -22.03 25.54
N SER A 76 -12.29 -22.98 24.99
CA SER A 76 -13.76 -22.99 24.92
C SER A 76 -14.38 -22.74 26.30
N PRO A 77 -15.54 -22.07 26.38
CA PRO A 77 -16.25 -21.90 27.65
C PRO A 77 -16.78 -23.25 28.11
N ALA A 78 -16.47 -23.61 29.35
CA ALA A 78 -16.96 -24.82 30.00
C ALA A 78 -18.49 -24.79 30.07
N ILE A 79 -19.12 -25.85 29.58
CA ILE A 79 -20.50 -26.20 29.88
C ILE A 79 -20.46 -26.89 31.25
N ASP A 80 -21.12 -26.29 32.24
CA ASP A 80 -21.42 -26.93 33.52
C ASP A 80 -22.24 -28.22 33.30
N PRO A 81 -21.97 -29.25 34.11
CA PRO A 81 -23.06 -30.02 34.68
C PRO A 81 -22.98 -29.94 36.21
N SER A 82 -24.06 -29.46 36.79
CA SER A 82 -24.34 -29.50 38.22
C SER A 82 -24.68 -30.92 38.70
N SER A 83 -24.38 -31.14 39.99
CA SER A 83 -25.00 -32.08 40.94
C SER A 83 -24.44 -33.51 41.07
N ASP A 84 -23.71 -33.65 42.18
CA ASP A 84 -23.96 -34.57 43.28
C ASP A 84 -23.42 -36.03 43.24
N ASN A 85 -22.38 -36.18 44.06
CA ASN A 85 -22.29 -37.08 45.22
C ASN A 85 -21.97 -38.59 45.08
N HIS A 86 -20.86 -38.90 45.78
CA HIS A 86 -20.63 -40.02 46.71
C HIS A 86 -20.07 -41.37 46.23
N ASN A 87 -18.88 -41.63 46.79
CA ASN A 87 -18.41 -42.85 47.48
C ASN A 87 -17.56 -43.90 46.75
N SER A 88 -16.35 -44.01 47.27
CA SER A 88 -15.38 -45.12 47.22
C SER A 88 -15.98 -46.50 47.47
N LEU A 89 -15.36 -47.55 46.87
CA LEU A 89 -14.78 -48.72 47.56
C LEU A 89 -14.15 -49.74 46.57
N ASN A 90 -12.84 -49.96 46.77
CA ASN A 90 -12.00 -51.18 46.74
C ASN A 90 -12.31 -52.46 45.93
N GLY A 91 -11.21 -53.07 45.44
CA GLY A 91 -10.97 -54.53 45.31
C GLY A 91 -10.36 -54.95 43.96
N GLU A 92 -9.02 -55.04 43.84
CA GLU A 92 -8.20 -56.29 43.71
C GLU A 92 -8.33 -57.01 42.34
N GLU A 93 -7.34 -57.49 41.58
CA GLU A 93 -5.90 -57.80 41.75
C GLU A 93 -5.29 -58.16 40.35
N GLY A 94 -3.96 -58.00 40.18
CA GLY A 94 -3.04 -58.70 39.24
C GLY A 94 -3.19 -58.46 37.72
N THR A 95 -2.17 -58.08 36.92
CA THR A 95 -0.79 -58.61 36.89
C THR A 95 0.13 -57.61 36.16
N GLY A 96 1.32 -57.35 36.70
CA GLY A 96 2.31 -56.42 36.15
C GLY A 96 3.36 -57.06 35.22
N ALA A 97 3.92 -56.22 34.35
CA ALA A 97 5.32 -56.24 33.91
C ALA A 97 5.67 -54.85 33.32
N ASP A 98 6.61 -54.16 33.98
CA ASP A 98 7.17 -52.85 33.63
C ASP A 98 8.03 -52.88 32.34
N PHE A 99 8.05 -51.79 31.55
CA PHE A 99 9.19 -50.84 31.42
C PHE A 99 8.96 -49.77 30.32
N GLU A 100 8.99 -48.50 30.75
CA GLU A 100 9.47 -47.24 30.12
C GLU A 100 9.20 -46.78 28.66
N MET A 101 8.56 -45.58 28.62
CA MET A 101 8.96 -44.31 27.96
C MET A 101 8.88 -44.07 26.42
N HIS A 102 8.04 -43.05 26.13
CA HIS A 102 8.10 -42.00 25.10
C HIS A 102 7.84 -42.33 23.61
N SER A 103 6.75 -41.74 23.11
CA SER A 103 6.65 -41.18 21.75
C SER A 103 5.49 -40.17 21.65
N GLU A 104 5.63 -39.01 22.31
CA GLU A 104 4.87 -37.80 21.97
C GLU A 104 5.80 -36.85 21.19
N ALA A 105 5.89 -37.06 19.88
CA ALA A 105 6.48 -36.10 18.95
C ALA A 105 6.04 -36.48 17.52
N ASN A 106 4.78 -36.22 17.15
CA ASN A 106 4.40 -36.25 15.73
C ASN A 106 3.10 -35.50 15.37
N SER A 107 2.53 -34.66 16.27
CA SER A 107 1.33 -33.88 15.93
C SER A 107 1.61 -32.44 15.48
N GLU A 108 2.73 -31.82 15.86
CA GLU A 108 2.98 -30.40 15.56
C GLU A 108 3.52 -30.13 14.14
N VAL A 109 4.12 -31.13 13.49
CA VAL A 109 4.71 -30.97 12.14
C VAL A 109 3.63 -30.93 11.05
N SER A 110 2.45 -31.51 11.30
CA SER A 110 1.34 -31.58 10.33
C SER A 110 0.63 -30.22 10.14
N ASP A 111 0.50 -29.43 11.21
CA ASP A 111 -0.25 -28.16 11.15
C ASP A 111 0.56 -27.01 10.55
N ALA A 112 1.88 -26.97 10.78
CA ALA A 112 2.78 -25.99 10.16
C ALA A 112 2.84 -26.17 8.62
N ALA A 113 2.95 -27.43 8.17
CA ALA A 113 2.94 -27.77 6.74
C ALA A 113 1.60 -27.39 6.07
N THR A 114 0.48 -27.55 6.78
CA THR A 114 -0.85 -27.19 6.27
C THR A 114 -1.04 -25.66 6.18
N LEU A 115 -0.45 -24.90 7.11
CA LEU A 115 -0.52 -23.44 7.12
C LEU A 115 0.40 -22.80 6.06
N GLU A 116 1.58 -23.37 5.84
CA GLU A 116 2.48 -22.98 4.75
C GLU A 116 1.87 -23.28 3.37
N GLN A 117 1.22 -24.44 3.20
CA GLN A 117 0.46 -24.78 1.98
C GLN A 117 -0.65 -23.76 1.68
N ARG A 118 -1.37 -23.29 2.71
CA ARG A 118 -2.39 -22.23 2.55
C ARG A 118 -1.79 -20.88 2.14
N ARG A 119 -0.59 -20.54 2.65
CA ARG A 119 0.15 -19.33 2.25
C ARG A 119 0.59 -19.39 0.80
N THR A 120 1.22 -20.49 0.39
CA THR A 120 1.66 -20.74 -0.99
C THR A 120 0.48 -20.72 -1.95
N TYR A 121 -0.64 -21.35 -1.58
CA TYR A 121 -1.88 -21.32 -2.35
C TYR A 121 -2.37 -19.88 -2.61
N LYS A 122 -2.38 -19.03 -1.57
CA LYS A 122 -2.86 -17.64 -1.68
C LYS A 122 -1.92 -16.77 -2.53
N ILE A 123 -0.61 -16.96 -2.41
CA ILE A 123 0.40 -16.23 -3.21
C ILE A 123 0.28 -16.59 -4.70
N GLU A 124 0.18 -17.89 -5.01
CA GLU A 124 0.02 -18.36 -6.39
C GLU A 124 -1.29 -17.90 -7.02
N LEU A 125 -2.39 -17.91 -6.25
CA LEU A 125 -3.67 -17.38 -6.67
C LEU A 125 -3.58 -15.88 -7.00
N GLN A 126 -2.95 -15.08 -6.14
CA GLN A 126 -2.72 -13.65 -6.39
C GLN A 126 -1.83 -13.40 -7.61
N LYS A 127 -0.80 -14.23 -7.81
CA LYS A 127 0.05 -14.17 -9.00
C LYS A 127 -0.76 -14.45 -10.27
N GLY A 128 -1.64 -15.46 -10.24
CA GLY A 128 -2.55 -15.77 -11.33
C GLY A 128 -3.54 -14.64 -11.62
N ILE A 129 -4.12 -14.02 -10.59
CA ILE A 129 -4.99 -12.83 -10.71
C ILE A 129 -4.23 -11.65 -11.34
N SER A 130 -2.99 -11.39 -10.89
CA SER A 130 -2.14 -10.34 -11.48
C SER A 130 -1.83 -10.61 -12.95
N LEU A 131 -1.57 -11.87 -13.30
CA LEU A 131 -1.31 -12.28 -14.68
C LEU A 131 -2.57 -12.14 -15.55
N PHE A 132 -3.74 -12.54 -15.04
CA PHE A 132 -5.03 -12.36 -15.70
C PHE A 132 -5.30 -10.89 -16.02
N ASN A 133 -5.07 -10.00 -15.05
CA ASN A 133 -5.26 -8.56 -15.20
C ASN A 133 -4.33 -7.93 -16.25
N ARG A 134 -3.26 -8.62 -16.66
CA ARG A 134 -2.36 -8.20 -17.76
C ARG A 134 -2.69 -8.90 -19.08
N LYS A 135 -2.90 -10.22 -19.04
CA LYS A 135 -3.17 -11.10 -20.18
C LYS A 135 -4.16 -12.18 -19.74
N PRO A 136 -5.46 -12.05 -20.04
CA PRO A 136 -6.50 -12.91 -19.47
C PRO A 136 -6.29 -14.39 -19.77
N SER A 137 -6.06 -14.74 -21.04
CA SER A 137 -5.89 -16.13 -21.47
C SER A 137 -4.70 -16.81 -20.79
N LYS A 138 -3.56 -16.10 -20.67
CA LYS A 138 -2.37 -16.62 -19.95
C LYS A 138 -2.58 -16.71 -18.44
N GLY A 139 -3.37 -15.80 -17.87
CA GLY A 139 -3.74 -15.83 -16.45
C GLY A 139 -4.57 -17.05 -16.11
N ILE A 140 -5.60 -17.34 -16.91
CA ILE A 140 -6.44 -18.54 -16.74
C ILE A 140 -5.61 -19.80 -16.96
N GLU A 141 -4.77 -19.86 -18.00
CA GLU A 141 -3.88 -20.99 -18.24
C GLU A 141 -2.95 -21.26 -17.05
N PHE A 142 -2.36 -20.21 -16.46
CA PHE A 142 -1.54 -20.34 -15.26
C PHE A 142 -2.34 -20.84 -14.06
N LEU A 143 -3.55 -20.34 -13.84
CA LEU A 143 -4.42 -20.74 -12.72
C LEU A 143 -4.87 -22.20 -12.84
N ILE A 144 -5.11 -22.68 -14.06
CA ILE A 144 -5.42 -24.09 -14.35
C ILE A 144 -4.18 -24.96 -14.12
N ASN A 145 -3.03 -24.57 -14.67
CA ASN A 145 -1.77 -25.32 -14.54
C ASN A 145 -1.28 -25.40 -13.09
N SER A 146 -1.51 -24.36 -12.29
CA SER A 146 -1.21 -24.34 -10.85
C SER A 146 -2.29 -24.99 -9.97
N LYS A 147 -3.31 -25.62 -10.59
CA LYS A 147 -4.44 -26.31 -9.94
C LYS A 147 -5.20 -25.43 -8.95
N LYS A 148 -5.27 -24.11 -9.20
CA LYS A 148 -6.04 -23.16 -8.37
C LYS A 148 -7.46 -22.97 -8.87
N VAL A 149 -7.66 -23.19 -10.16
CA VAL A 149 -8.96 -23.22 -10.82
C VAL A 149 -9.00 -24.52 -11.60
N GLU A 150 -10.12 -25.23 -11.55
CA GLU A 150 -10.28 -26.43 -12.36
C GLU A 150 -10.35 -26.06 -13.84
N GLY A 151 -9.85 -26.93 -14.71
CA GLY A 151 -9.81 -26.68 -16.16
C GLY A 151 -11.19 -26.73 -16.86
N SER A 152 -12.29 -26.87 -16.12
CA SER A 152 -13.64 -26.89 -16.66
C SER A 152 -14.13 -25.46 -16.95
N PRO A 153 -14.85 -25.21 -18.07
CA PRO A 153 -15.41 -23.90 -18.37
C PRO A 153 -16.31 -23.32 -17.27
N GLU A 154 -17.03 -24.18 -16.55
CA GLU A 154 -17.96 -23.83 -15.48
C GLU A 154 -17.25 -23.30 -14.24
N GLU A 155 -16.13 -23.91 -13.85
CA GLU A 155 -15.34 -23.47 -12.70
C GLU A 155 -14.59 -22.17 -13.00
N VAL A 156 -14.07 -22.02 -14.23
CA VAL A 156 -13.50 -20.74 -14.67
C VAL A 156 -14.58 -19.65 -14.66
N ALA A 157 -15.80 -19.94 -15.11
CA ALA A 157 -16.90 -18.99 -15.05
C ALA A 157 -17.26 -18.60 -13.60
N SER A 158 -17.33 -19.57 -12.68
CA SER A 158 -17.54 -19.34 -11.24
C SER A 158 -16.44 -18.48 -10.63
N PHE A 159 -15.18 -18.75 -10.99
CA PHE A 159 -14.02 -17.97 -10.60
C PHE A 159 -14.13 -16.51 -11.08
N LEU A 160 -14.47 -16.27 -12.36
CA LEU A 160 -14.63 -14.91 -12.89
C LEU A 160 -15.75 -14.12 -12.20
N LYS A 161 -16.79 -14.79 -11.68
CA LYS A 161 -17.90 -14.15 -10.94
C LYS A 161 -17.55 -13.84 -9.48
N SER A 162 -16.81 -14.73 -8.82
CA SER A 162 -16.64 -14.72 -7.36
C SER A 162 -15.28 -14.19 -6.89
N ALA A 163 -14.25 -14.26 -7.72
CA ALA A 163 -12.89 -13.92 -7.31
C ALA A 163 -12.72 -12.41 -7.15
N SER A 164 -12.18 -12.02 -5.99
CA SER A 164 -11.83 -10.64 -5.68
C SER A 164 -10.49 -10.25 -6.31
N GLY A 165 -10.40 -9.01 -6.82
CA GLY A 165 -9.16 -8.46 -7.42
C GLY A 165 -9.00 -8.68 -8.92
N LEU A 166 -9.96 -9.31 -9.61
CA LEU A 166 -10.00 -9.37 -11.07
C LEU A 166 -10.46 -8.02 -11.66
N ASN A 167 -9.76 -7.56 -12.69
CA ASN A 167 -10.13 -6.36 -13.43
C ASN A 167 -11.33 -6.64 -14.33
N LYS A 168 -12.45 -5.98 -14.07
CA LYS A 168 -13.72 -6.14 -14.81
C LYS A 168 -13.61 -5.85 -16.31
N THR A 169 -12.68 -5.01 -16.73
CA THR A 169 -12.39 -4.76 -18.15
C THR A 169 -11.77 -5.99 -18.80
N MET A 170 -10.85 -6.64 -18.09
CA MET A 170 -10.16 -7.84 -18.56
C MET A 170 -11.09 -9.06 -18.56
N ILE A 171 -12.05 -9.12 -17.62
CA ILE A 171 -13.12 -10.12 -17.63
C ILE A 171 -13.95 -9.99 -18.91
N GLY A 172 -14.40 -8.77 -19.24
CA GLY A 172 -15.18 -8.55 -20.46
C GLY A 172 -14.39 -8.88 -21.73
N ASP A 173 -13.12 -8.50 -21.77
CA ASP A 173 -12.24 -8.79 -22.92
C ASP A 173 -12.06 -10.30 -23.16
N TYR A 174 -11.92 -11.08 -22.08
CA TYR A 174 -11.80 -12.54 -22.11
C TYR A 174 -13.11 -13.23 -22.50
N LEU A 175 -14.24 -12.84 -21.90
CA LEU A 175 -15.56 -13.38 -22.26
C LEU A 175 -15.92 -13.06 -23.71
N GLY A 176 -15.40 -11.95 -24.24
CA GLY A 176 -15.53 -11.57 -25.63
C GLY A 176 -14.51 -12.22 -26.56
N ASP A 177 -13.63 -13.11 -26.13
CA ASP A 177 -12.61 -13.71 -26.99
C ASP A 177 -13.19 -14.81 -27.89
N ARG A 178 -12.63 -14.99 -29.10
CA ARG A 178 -13.09 -15.93 -30.13
C ARG A 178 -12.45 -17.31 -30.05
N GLU A 179 -11.44 -17.45 -29.19
CA GLU A 179 -10.82 -18.74 -28.93
C GLU A 179 -11.82 -19.74 -28.32
N GLU A 180 -11.65 -21.03 -28.62
CA GLU A 180 -12.62 -22.07 -28.30
C GLU A 180 -12.90 -22.18 -26.79
N PHE A 181 -11.85 -22.11 -25.96
CA PHE A 181 -11.98 -22.25 -24.52
C PHE A 181 -12.62 -21.01 -23.85
N PRO A 182 -12.15 -19.77 -24.10
CA PRO A 182 -12.85 -18.57 -23.62
C PRO A 182 -14.31 -18.48 -24.08
N LEU A 183 -14.62 -18.93 -25.29
CA LEU A 183 -16.00 -18.97 -25.79
C LEU A 183 -16.86 -19.93 -24.96
N LYS A 184 -16.38 -21.14 -24.68
CA LYS A 184 -17.08 -22.10 -23.79
C LYS A 184 -17.25 -21.54 -22.38
N VAL A 185 -16.24 -20.85 -21.85
CA VAL A 185 -16.33 -20.16 -20.55
C VAL A 185 -17.40 -19.06 -20.59
N MET A 186 -17.50 -18.29 -21.68
CA MET A 186 -18.55 -17.28 -21.84
C MET A 186 -19.94 -17.91 -21.82
N HIS A 187 -20.15 -19.01 -22.53
CA HIS A 187 -21.42 -19.74 -22.48
C HIS A 187 -21.76 -20.19 -21.05
N ALA A 188 -20.82 -20.83 -20.35
CA ALA A 188 -21.00 -21.25 -18.95
C ALA A 188 -21.24 -20.05 -18.00
N TYR A 189 -20.54 -18.93 -18.23
CA TYR A 189 -20.70 -17.70 -17.46
C TYR A 189 -22.11 -17.15 -17.58
N VAL A 190 -22.64 -17.03 -18.80
CA VAL A 190 -24.01 -16.55 -19.03
C VAL A 190 -25.04 -17.56 -18.53
N ASP A 191 -24.83 -18.85 -18.79
CA ASP A 191 -25.75 -19.92 -18.36
C ASP A 191 -25.81 -20.07 -16.83
N SER A 192 -24.80 -19.59 -16.09
CA SER A 192 -24.80 -19.52 -14.63
C SER A 192 -25.70 -18.41 -14.04
N PHE A 193 -26.29 -17.55 -14.87
CA PHE A 193 -27.27 -16.56 -14.41
C PHE A 193 -28.67 -17.17 -14.39
N ASN A 194 -29.40 -16.86 -13.32
CA ASN A 194 -30.83 -17.13 -13.22
C ASN A 194 -31.59 -15.82 -13.47
N PHE A 195 -32.33 -15.76 -14.57
CA PHE A 195 -33.16 -14.62 -14.95
C PHE A 195 -34.65 -14.90 -14.80
N ASP A 196 -35.02 -16.02 -14.16
CA ASP A 196 -36.41 -16.42 -13.99
C ASP A 196 -37.18 -15.33 -13.23
N ALA A 197 -38.31 -14.90 -13.80
CA ALA A 197 -39.18 -13.85 -13.25
C ALA A 197 -38.53 -12.46 -13.08
N MET A 198 -37.36 -12.22 -13.68
CA MET A 198 -36.75 -10.90 -13.74
C MET A 198 -37.22 -10.11 -14.96
N ASP A 199 -37.53 -8.84 -14.76
CA ASP A 199 -37.78 -7.92 -15.87
C ASP A 199 -36.50 -7.76 -16.73
N PHE A 200 -36.65 -7.58 -18.04
CA PHE A 200 -35.52 -7.46 -18.96
C PHE A 200 -34.54 -6.34 -18.56
N GLY A 201 -35.07 -5.19 -18.12
CA GLY A 201 -34.26 -4.05 -17.67
C GLY A 201 -33.48 -4.33 -16.39
N GLU A 202 -33.96 -5.24 -15.55
CA GLU A 202 -33.26 -5.70 -14.34
C GLU A 202 -32.25 -6.79 -14.67
N ALA A 203 -32.62 -7.74 -15.54
CA ALA A 203 -31.76 -8.82 -15.99
C ALA A 203 -30.50 -8.30 -16.69
N ILE A 204 -30.66 -7.36 -17.64
CA ILE A 204 -29.53 -6.77 -18.35
C ILE A 204 -28.61 -5.97 -17.43
N ARG A 205 -29.18 -5.27 -16.43
CA ARG A 205 -28.38 -4.58 -15.40
C ARG A 205 -27.61 -5.56 -14.54
N PHE A 206 -28.27 -6.61 -14.06
CA PHE A 206 -27.63 -7.62 -13.23
C PHE A 206 -26.50 -8.32 -13.97
N PHE A 207 -26.71 -8.62 -15.25
CA PHE A 207 -25.71 -9.20 -16.13
C PHE A 207 -24.50 -8.28 -16.35
N LEU A 208 -24.73 -7.01 -16.71
CA LEU A 208 -23.67 -6.04 -17.01
C LEU A 208 -22.95 -5.48 -15.77
N CYS A 209 -23.39 -5.80 -14.55
CA CYS A 209 -22.69 -5.44 -13.31
C CYS A 209 -21.39 -6.24 -13.08
N GLY A 210 -21.31 -7.44 -13.66
CA GLY A 210 -20.21 -8.40 -13.43
C GLY A 210 -18.92 -8.06 -14.18
N PHE A 211 -19.00 -7.40 -15.32
CA PHE A 211 -17.86 -7.09 -16.19
C PHE A 211 -18.11 -5.79 -16.98
N ARG A 212 -17.06 -5.27 -17.63
CA ARG A 212 -17.21 -4.11 -18.53
C ARG A 212 -17.34 -4.58 -19.96
N LEU A 213 -18.31 -4.05 -20.70
CA LEU A 213 -18.45 -4.37 -22.12
C LEU A 213 -17.17 -4.00 -22.89
N PRO A 214 -16.66 -4.91 -23.75
CA PRO A 214 -15.54 -4.61 -24.63
C PRO A 214 -15.85 -3.45 -25.57
N GLY A 215 -14.82 -2.76 -26.05
CA GLY A 215 -14.98 -1.70 -27.06
C GLY A 215 -15.15 -2.22 -28.50
N GLU A 216 -14.84 -3.50 -28.74
CA GLU A 216 -14.92 -4.13 -30.06
C GLU A 216 -16.33 -4.67 -30.32
N ALA A 217 -16.96 -4.21 -31.41
CA ALA A 217 -18.33 -4.58 -31.75
C ALA A 217 -18.57 -6.10 -31.80
N GLN A 218 -17.64 -6.86 -32.40
CA GLN A 218 -17.72 -8.32 -32.52
C GLN A 218 -17.63 -9.07 -31.17
N LYS A 219 -17.05 -8.45 -30.14
CA LYS A 219 -16.97 -9.02 -28.79
C LYS A 219 -18.28 -8.78 -28.04
N ILE A 220 -18.82 -7.56 -28.15
CA ILE A 220 -20.14 -7.21 -27.59
C ILE A 220 -21.22 -8.13 -28.17
N ASP A 221 -21.19 -8.31 -29.50
CA ASP A 221 -22.14 -9.12 -30.27
C ASP A 221 -22.34 -10.52 -29.68
N ARG A 222 -21.26 -11.27 -29.52
CA ARG A 222 -21.29 -12.64 -28.98
C ARG A 222 -21.80 -12.72 -27.54
N ILE A 223 -21.42 -11.76 -26.70
CA ILE A 223 -21.87 -11.69 -25.31
C ILE A 223 -23.38 -11.40 -25.27
N MET A 224 -23.86 -10.46 -26.09
CA MET A 224 -25.26 -10.05 -26.11
C MET A 224 -26.17 -11.10 -26.76
N GLU A 225 -25.71 -11.79 -27.79
CA GLU A 225 -26.42 -12.92 -28.41
C GLU A 225 -26.66 -14.04 -27.39
N LYS A 226 -25.62 -14.42 -26.65
CA LYS A 226 -25.75 -15.45 -25.61
C LYS A 226 -26.62 -14.99 -24.43
N PHE A 227 -26.54 -13.72 -24.04
CA PHE A 227 -27.44 -13.16 -23.02
C PHE A 227 -28.91 -13.24 -23.46
N ALA A 228 -29.22 -12.85 -24.69
CA ALA A 228 -30.56 -12.89 -25.24
C ALA A 228 -31.11 -14.33 -25.29
N GLU A 229 -30.30 -15.28 -25.76
CA GLU A 229 -30.63 -16.70 -25.76
C GLU A 229 -30.98 -17.19 -24.34
N ARG A 230 -30.15 -16.83 -23.34
CA ARG A 230 -30.36 -17.23 -21.94
C ARG A 230 -31.60 -16.58 -21.33
N TYR A 231 -31.84 -15.30 -21.58
CA TYR A 231 -33.01 -14.60 -21.05
C TYR A 231 -34.31 -15.22 -21.57
N CYS A 232 -34.40 -15.51 -22.86
CA CYS A 232 -35.56 -16.17 -23.46
C CYS A 232 -35.76 -17.62 -22.96
N LYS A 233 -34.67 -18.34 -22.66
CA LYS A 233 -34.75 -19.67 -22.04
C LYS A 233 -35.32 -19.63 -20.61
N CYS A 234 -34.95 -18.62 -19.82
CA CYS A 234 -35.47 -18.40 -18.46
C CYS A 234 -36.91 -17.87 -18.44
N ASN A 235 -37.27 -17.05 -19.43
CA ASN A 235 -38.58 -16.40 -19.53
C ASN A 235 -39.30 -16.80 -20.83
N PRO A 236 -39.73 -18.07 -20.96
CA PRO A 236 -40.44 -18.54 -22.13
C PRO A 236 -41.74 -17.74 -22.30
N ASN A 237 -41.99 -17.26 -23.53
CA ASN A 237 -43.14 -16.44 -23.95
C ASN A 237 -43.09 -14.94 -23.60
N PHE A 238 -42.00 -14.42 -23.02
CA PHE A 238 -41.90 -12.96 -22.80
C PHE A 238 -41.61 -12.18 -24.10
N PHE A 239 -40.73 -12.71 -24.94
CA PHE A 239 -40.45 -12.22 -26.29
C PHE A 239 -40.78 -13.30 -27.34
N ALA A 240 -41.10 -12.91 -28.57
CA ALA A 240 -41.41 -13.87 -29.62
C ALA A 240 -40.15 -14.63 -30.13
N SER A 241 -38.96 -14.04 -30.00
CA SER A 241 -37.69 -14.68 -30.35
C SER A 241 -36.53 -14.13 -29.51
N ALA A 242 -35.40 -14.85 -29.50
CA ALA A 242 -34.15 -14.36 -28.93
C ALA A 242 -33.63 -13.12 -29.69
N ASP A 243 -33.95 -12.99 -30.98
CA ASP A 243 -33.59 -11.82 -31.79
C ASP A 243 -34.25 -10.54 -31.26
N THR A 244 -35.51 -10.62 -30.81
CA THR A 244 -36.18 -9.49 -30.14
C THR A 244 -35.40 -9.04 -28.90
N ALA A 245 -35.00 -9.98 -28.04
CA ALA A 245 -34.26 -9.70 -26.82
C ALA A 245 -32.85 -9.15 -27.11
N TYR A 246 -32.20 -9.67 -28.15
CA TYR A 246 -30.89 -9.21 -28.62
C TYR A 246 -30.97 -7.75 -29.11
N VAL A 247 -31.90 -7.43 -30.01
CA VAL A 247 -32.09 -6.07 -30.53
C VAL A 247 -32.47 -5.10 -29.40
N LEU A 248 -33.40 -5.50 -28.53
CA LEU A 248 -33.79 -4.68 -27.38
C LEU A 248 -32.62 -4.45 -26.41
N GLY A 249 -31.75 -5.44 -26.23
CA GLY A 249 -30.54 -5.32 -25.41
C GLY A 249 -29.59 -4.24 -25.92
N TYR A 250 -29.37 -4.18 -27.24
CA TYR A 250 -28.61 -3.10 -27.87
C TYR A 250 -29.27 -1.73 -27.71
N SER A 251 -30.58 -1.66 -27.92
CA SER A 251 -31.36 -0.44 -27.72
C SER A 251 -31.23 0.09 -26.29
N VAL A 252 -31.23 -0.80 -25.28
CA VAL A 252 -31.03 -0.43 -23.87
C VAL A 252 -29.61 0.08 -23.59
N ILE A 253 -28.57 -0.55 -24.15
CA ILE A 253 -27.17 -0.09 -23.99
C ILE A 253 -26.98 1.28 -24.64
N MET A 254 -27.56 1.49 -25.82
CA MET A 254 -27.52 2.76 -26.55
C MET A 254 -28.27 3.85 -25.78
N LEU A 255 -29.46 3.55 -25.26
CA LEU A 255 -30.23 4.46 -24.40
C LEU A 255 -29.45 4.82 -23.13
N ASN A 256 -28.80 3.86 -22.48
CA ASN A 256 -28.00 4.12 -21.30
C ASN A 256 -26.83 5.08 -21.60
N THR A 257 -26.16 4.88 -22.74
CA THR A 257 -25.08 5.77 -23.20
C THR A 257 -25.60 7.17 -23.50
N ASP A 258 -26.73 7.29 -24.20
CA ASP A 258 -27.37 8.56 -24.53
C ASP A 258 -27.84 9.33 -23.28
N ALA A 259 -28.50 8.64 -22.36
CA ALA A 259 -29.10 9.26 -21.17
C ALA A 259 -28.06 9.74 -20.13
N HIS A 260 -26.95 9.02 -19.97
CA HIS A 260 -25.98 9.25 -18.88
C HIS A 260 -24.63 9.83 -19.32
N ASN A 261 -24.34 9.90 -20.62
CA ASN A 261 -23.12 10.55 -21.12
C ASN A 261 -23.28 12.08 -21.19
N SER A 262 -22.44 12.82 -20.46
CA SER A 262 -22.46 14.28 -20.41
C SER A 262 -22.08 14.98 -21.73
N MET A 263 -21.50 14.24 -22.69
CA MET A 263 -21.17 14.78 -24.01
C MET A 263 -22.37 14.81 -24.97
N VAL A 264 -23.47 14.10 -24.66
CA VAL A 264 -24.68 14.09 -25.48
C VAL A 264 -25.58 15.25 -25.03
N LYS A 265 -25.83 16.20 -25.96
CA LYS A 265 -26.61 17.40 -25.69
C LYS A 265 -28.11 17.18 -25.88
N ASP A 266 -28.48 16.51 -26.96
CA ASP A 266 -29.87 16.19 -27.29
C ASP A 266 -30.13 14.73 -26.96
N LYS A 267 -30.82 14.49 -25.84
CA LYS A 267 -31.11 13.14 -25.36
C LYS A 267 -32.36 12.59 -26.02
N MET A 268 -32.36 11.29 -26.30
CA MET A 268 -33.48 10.56 -26.85
C MET A 268 -34.69 10.68 -25.92
N SER A 269 -35.85 11.08 -26.46
CA SER A 269 -37.09 11.13 -25.67
C SER A 269 -37.72 9.74 -25.53
N LYS A 270 -38.65 9.60 -24.56
CA LYS A 270 -39.44 8.38 -24.38
C LYS A 270 -40.19 7.97 -25.66
N GLY A 271 -40.74 8.94 -26.38
CA GLY A 271 -41.42 8.70 -27.66
C GLY A 271 -40.45 8.28 -28.78
N ASP A 272 -39.24 8.83 -28.80
CA ASP A 272 -38.20 8.41 -29.75
C ASP A 272 -37.73 6.98 -29.46
N PHE A 273 -37.55 6.61 -28.19
CA PHE A 273 -37.19 5.25 -27.80
C PHE A 273 -38.24 4.22 -28.21
N ILE A 274 -39.53 4.51 -28.00
CA ILE A 274 -40.64 3.65 -28.44
C ILE A 274 -40.65 3.53 -29.96
N ARG A 275 -40.50 4.65 -30.69
CA ARG A 275 -40.47 4.67 -32.15
C ARG A 275 -39.29 3.86 -32.72
N ASN A 276 -38.12 3.96 -32.11
CA ASN A 276 -36.90 3.27 -32.54
C ASN A 276 -36.98 1.75 -32.35
N ASN A 277 -37.87 1.27 -31.48
CA ASN A 277 -38.08 -0.15 -31.19
C ASN A 277 -39.38 -0.71 -31.82
N ARG A 278 -39.96 -0.05 -32.82
CA ARG A 278 -41.11 -0.59 -33.55
C ARG A 278 -40.71 -1.73 -34.48
N GLY A 279 -41.54 -2.76 -34.54
CA GLY A 279 -41.35 -3.94 -35.38
C GLY A 279 -40.28 -4.93 -34.91
N ILE A 280 -39.66 -4.72 -33.74
CA ILE A 280 -38.54 -5.56 -33.28
C ILE A 280 -38.98 -6.97 -32.86
N ASP A 281 -40.26 -7.19 -32.58
CA ASP A 281 -40.78 -8.48 -32.14
C ASP A 281 -41.31 -9.30 -33.33
N ASN A 282 -40.40 -9.86 -34.14
CA ASN A 282 -40.73 -10.56 -35.39
C ASN A 282 -41.65 -9.77 -36.33
N GLY A 283 -41.41 -8.45 -36.45
CA GLY A 283 -42.22 -7.54 -37.26
C GLY A 283 -43.42 -6.93 -36.52
N LYS A 284 -43.64 -7.26 -35.24
CA LYS A 284 -44.64 -6.63 -34.36
C LYS A 284 -43.99 -5.65 -33.38
N ASP A 285 -44.81 -4.77 -32.82
CA ASP A 285 -44.40 -3.83 -31.79
C ASP A 285 -44.50 -4.48 -30.40
N LEU A 286 -43.52 -4.19 -29.54
CA LEU A 286 -43.65 -4.47 -28.10
C LEU A 286 -44.66 -3.49 -27.46
N PRO A 287 -45.31 -3.85 -26.34
CA PRO A 287 -46.27 -2.96 -25.68
C PRO A 287 -45.66 -1.60 -25.34
N GLU A 288 -46.33 -0.51 -25.72
CA GLU A 288 -45.81 0.85 -25.50
C GLU A 288 -45.60 1.17 -24.01
N ASP A 289 -46.50 0.68 -23.14
CA ASP A 289 -46.39 0.82 -21.68
C ASP A 289 -45.15 0.11 -21.12
N TYR A 290 -44.77 -1.02 -21.72
CA TYR A 290 -43.59 -1.80 -21.34
C TYR A 290 -42.31 -1.06 -21.73
N LEU A 291 -42.18 -0.67 -23.01
CA LEU A 291 -41.04 0.12 -23.50
C LEU A 291 -40.93 1.46 -22.78
N GLY A 292 -42.05 2.07 -22.46
CA GLY A 292 -42.11 3.29 -21.69
C GLY A 292 -41.61 3.11 -20.26
N SER A 293 -42.02 2.04 -19.58
CA SER A 293 -41.54 1.71 -18.23
C SER A 293 -40.04 1.38 -18.23
N LEU A 294 -39.57 0.64 -19.24
CA LEU A 294 -38.15 0.32 -19.43
C LEU A 294 -37.32 1.60 -19.63
N TYR A 295 -37.77 2.53 -20.47
CA TYR A 295 -37.12 3.83 -20.67
C TYR A 295 -36.98 4.59 -19.34
N ASP A 296 -38.09 4.74 -18.61
CA ASP A 296 -38.11 5.49 -17.35
C ASP A 296 -37.16 4.85 -16.33
N GLN A 297 -37.10 3.52 -16.28
CA GLN A 297 -36.14 2.81 -15.44
C GLN A 297 -34.70 3.12 -15.86
N ILE A 298 -34.32 2.98 -17.14
CA ILE A 298 -32.93 3.20 -17.60
C ILE A 298 -32.48 4.64 -17.38
N VAL A 299 -33.33 5.62 -17.66
CA VAL A 299 -33.02 7.04 -17.46
C VAL A 299 -32.90 7.39 -15.98
N LYS A 300 -33.78 6.84 -15.13
CA LYS A 300 -33.73 7.07 -13.68
C LYS A 300 -32.53 6.41 -13.00
N ASN A 301 -32.24 5.17 -13.40
CA ASN A 301 -31.19 4.34 -12.80
C ASN A 301 -30.19 3.90 -13.88
N GLU A 302 -29.04 4.60 -13.91
CA GLU A 302 -27.90 4.28 -14.77
C GLU A 302 -27.47 2.81 -14.63
N ILE A 303 -27.24 2.15 -15.77
CA ILE A 303 -26.55 0.86 -15.81
C ILE A 303 -25.07 1.15 -15.53
N LYS A 304 -24.71 1.16 -14.24
CA LYS A 304 -23.34 1.35 -13.79
C LYS A 304 -22.52 0.09 -14.07
N MET A 305 -21.80 0.11 -15.17
CA MET A 305 -20.64 -0.75 -15.35
C MET A 305 -19.58 -0.24 -14.38
N ASN A 306 -19.53 -0.79 -13.15
CA ASN A 306 -18.69 -0.28 -12.05
C ASN A 306 -17.33 0.23 -12.52
N THR A 307 -17.16 1.56 -12.52
CA THR A 307 -15.91 2.25 -12.86
C THR A 307 -14.96 2.16 -11.68
N ASP A 308 -14.02 1.21 -11.75
CA ASP A 308 -12.74 1.39 -11.10
C ASP A 308 -11.95 2.39 -11.95
N SER A 309 -11.92 3.64 -11.48
CA SER A 309 -11.14 4.74 -12.06
C SER A 309 -9.64 4.46 -11.92
N SER A 310 -9.08 3.53 -12.70
CA SER A 310 -7.63 3.35 -12.80
C SER A 310 -7.18 2.66 -14.09
N VAL A 311 -7.58 3.17 -15.26
CA VAL A 311 -6.76 3.01 -16.49
C VAL A 311 -6.85 4.29 -17.32
N GLN A 312 -5.95 5.23 -17.05
CA GLN A 312 -5.65 6.32 -17.98
C GLN A 312 -4.52 5.86 -18.89
N GLN A 313 -4.88 5.44 -20.11
CA GLN A 313 -3.92 5.43 -21.21
C GLN A 313 -3.72 6.87 -21.70
N ASN A 314 -2.53 7.36 -21.39
CA ASN A 314 -1.74 8.37 -22.09
C ASN A 314 -2.40 9.08 -23.29
N ARG A 315 -2.97 10.28 -23.05
CA ARG A 315 -2.96 11.40 -24.00
C ARG A 315 -2.75 12.70 -23.22
N GLN A 316 -1.61 13.33 -23.46
CA GLN A 316 -1.27 14.66 -22.98
C GLN A 316 -2.30 15.70 -23.47
N ALA A 317 -2.85 16.48 -22.54
CA ALA A 317 -3.04 17.92 -22.70
C ALA A 317 -3.42 18.55 -21.36
N ASN A 318 -2.69 19.62 -21.02
CA ASN A 318 -2.82 20.50 -19.87
C ASN A 318 -4.26 20.90 -19.51
N SER A 319 -4.57 20.86 -18.20
CA SER A 319 -5.27 21.94 -17.48
C SER A 319 -5.44 21.59 -15.99
N ILE A 320 -4.58 22.19 -15.18
CA ILE A 320 -4.47 22.00 -13.72
C ILE A 320 -5.33 22.97 -12.89
N ASN A 321 -6.32 23.66 -13.48
CA ASN A 321 -7.02 24.77 -12.80
C ASN A 321 -8.51 24.54 -12.50
N LYS A 322 -9.02 23.30 -12.46
CA LYS A 322 -10.47 23.07 -12.20
C LYS A 322 -10.83 22.04 -11.12
N LEU A 323 -9.89 21.67 -10.23
CA LEU A 323 -10.14 20.65 -9.20
C LEU A 323 -10.19 21.20 -7.75
N LEU A 324 -10.24 22.52 -7.55
CA LEU A 324 -10.39 23.12 -6.22
C LEU A 324 -11.64 24.00 -6.19
N GLY A 325 -12.81 23.35 -6.08
CA GLY A 325 -14.13 24.00 -6.00
C GLY A 325 -14.19 25.11 -4.95
N LEU A 326 -13.91 26.33 -5.39
CA LEU A 326 -13.84 27.56 -4.59
C LEU A 326 -14.91 28.58 -5.00
N ASP A 327 -16.02 28.13 -5.58
CA ASP A 327 -17.09 29.03 -6.03
C ASP A 327 -18.29 29.10 -5.07
N SER A 328 -18.19 28.55 -3.85
CA SER A 328 -19.31 28.56 -2.88
C SER A 328 -18.96 29.15 -1.51
N ILE A 329 -17.84 29.86 -1.38
CA ILE A 329 -17.47 30.57 -0.14
C ILE A 329 -17.08 32.01 -0.48
N PHE A 330 -17.99 32.75 -1.12
CA PHE A 330 -17.84 34.20 -1.31
C PHE A 330 -19.08 35.00 -0.93
N ASN A 331 -19.93 34.47 -0.05
CA ASN A 331 -21.10 35.18 0.49
C ASN A 331 -21.39 34.76 1.94
N LEU A 332 -20.44 34.97 2.84
CA LEU A 332 -20.76 35.13 4.26
C LEU A 332 -19.56 35.76 4.98
N VAL A 333 -19.84 36.74 5.84
CA VAL A 333 -18.90 37.42 6.76
C VAL A 333 -18.29 38.73 6.22
N THR A 334 -19.16 39.72 6.02
CA THR A 334 -18.91 41.08 6.52
C THR A 334 -19.39 41.17 7.97
N GLY A 335 -18.48 41.43 8.91
CA GLY A 335 -18.82 41.67 10.32
C GLY A 335 -17.58 41.93 11.16
N LYS A 336 -17.46 43.16 11.66
CA LYS A 336 -16.30 43.77 12.33
C LYS A 336 -15.94 43.14 13.68
N GLN A 337 -14.66 43.35 14.01
CA GLN A 337 -13.90 43.11 15.24
C GLN A 337 -14.58 43.58 16.54
N THR A 338 -14.26 42.91 17.66
CA THR A 338 -13.79 43.55 18.91
C THR A 338 -12.87 42.60 19.69
N GLU A 339 -11.74 43.12 20.16
CA GLU A 339 -10.76 42.51 21.06
C GLU A 339 -11.33 42.27 22.48
N GLU A 340 -10.87 41.22 23.18
CA GLU A 340 -10.51 41.33 24.61
C GLU A 340 -9.66 40.15 25.10
N LYS A 341 -8.67 40.47 25.93
CA LYS A 341 -7.75 39.56 26.64
C LYS A 341 -8.47 38.80 27.74
N ALA A 342 -8.11 37.53 27.97
CA ALA A 342 -7.68 37.05 29.30
C ALA A 342 -7.19 35.60 29.26
N VAL A 343 -5.95 35.44 29.72
CA VAL A 343 -5.30 34.19 30.12
C VAL A 343 -6.15 33.50 31.18
N GLY A 344 -6.53 32.23 30.96
CA GLY A 344 -7.25 31.41 31.94
C GLY A 344 -8.28 30.43 31.36
N ALA A 345 -8.69 30.60 30.10
CA ALA A 345 -9.78 29.81 29.50
C ALA A 345 -9.38 28.40 29.00
N ASN A 346 -8.09 28.07 28.89
CA ASN A 346 -7.66 26.83 28.25
C ASN A 346 -8.05 25.56 29.03
N ASP A 347 -7.96 25.56 30.37
CA ASP A 347 -8.33 24.40 31.19
C ASP A 347 -9.85 24.17 31.26
N LEU A 348 -10.62 25.26 31.30
CA LEU A 348 -12.08 25.19 31.32
C LEU A 348 -12.64 24.77 29.95
N LEU A 349 -12.03 25.23 28.85
CA LEU A 349 -12.41 24.83 27.50
C LEU A 349 -12.09 23.34 27.25
N ILE A 350 -10.92 22.87 27.69
CA ILE A 350 -10.55 21.45 27.60
C ILE A 350 -11.48 20.58 28.45
N ARG A 351 -11.80 21.00 29.68
CA ARG A 351 -12.75 20.28 30.54
C ARG A 351 -14.15 20.28 29.94
N HIS A 352 -14.60 21.40 29.38
CA HIS A 352 -15.91 21.50 28.72
C HIS A 352 -15.99 20.64 27.45
N ILE A 353 -14.93 20.59 26.63
CA ILE A 353 -14.85 19.71 25.45
C ILE A 353 -14.85 18.23 25.89
N GLN A 354 -14.08 17.86 26.92
CA GLN A 354 -14.07 16.50 27.46
C GLN A 354 -15.42 16.10 28.08
N GLU A 355 -16.09 17.02 28.76
CA GLU A 355 -17.43 16.82 29.33
C GLU A 355 -18.50 16.72 28.23
N GLN A 356 -18.39 17.49 27.15
CA GLN A 356 -19.26 17.38 25.96
C GLN A 356 -19.07 16.03 25.24
N PHE A 357 -17.84 15.52 25.15
CA PHE A 357 -17.58 14.18 24.61
C PHE A 357 -18.08 13.07 25.53
N LYS A 358 -17.95 13.22 26.86
CA LYS A 358 -18.54 12.29 27.84
C LYS A 358 -20.07 12.31 27.85
N ALA A 359 -20.68 13.48 27.65
CA ALA A 359 -22.14 13.63 27.55
C ALA A 359 -22.69 13.06 26.22
N ASN A 360 -21.91 13.15 25.13
CA ASN A 360 -22.26 12.55 23.85
C ASN A 360 -21.94 11.04 23.75
N ALA A 361 -21.15 10.48 24.68
CA ALA A 361 -20.88 9.03 24.76
C ALA A 361 -22.11 8.18 25.15
N GLY A 362 -23.22 8.82 25.56
CA GLY A 362 -24.50 8.16 25.84
C GLY A 362 -25.34 7.85 24.60
N LYS A 363 -24.95 8.31 23.41
CA LYS A 363 -25.53 7.82 22.15
C LYS A 363 -24.78 6.53 21.81
N SER A 364 -25.49 5.41 21.84
CA SER A 364 -24.96 4.11 21.44
C SER A 364 -24.62 4.13 19.95
N GLU A 365 -23.47 4.72 19.60
CA GLU A 365 -22.78 4.43 18.35
C GLU A 365 -22.33 2.98 18.47
N LEU A 366 -22.88 2.13 17.62
CA LEU A 366 -22.59 0.71 17.59
C LEU A 366 -21.17 0.53 17.07
N TYR A 367 -20.20 0.41 17.98
CA TYR A 367 -18.81 0.13 17.64
C TYR A 367 -18.69 -1.32 17.17
N TYR A 368 -18.32 -1.52 15.91
CA TYR A 368 -18.02 -2.83 15.38
C TYR A 368 -16.52 -3.10 15.52
N ALA A 369 -16.18 -4.14 16.27
CA ALA A 369 -14.80 -4.63 16.32
C ALA A 369 -14.45 -5.21 14.94
N VAL A 370 -13.36 -4.72 14.34
CA VAL A 370 -12.85 -5.27 13.09
C VAL A 370 -12.37 -6.69 13.35
N THR A 371 -12.90 -7.66 12.61
CA THR A 371 -12.50 -9.07 12.65
C THR A 371 -11.78 -9.52 11.38
N ASP A 372 -11.92 -8.78 10.28
CA ASP A 372 -11.35 -9.12 8.97
C ASP A 372 -10.14 -8.23 8.61
N THR A 373 -9.02 -8.89 8.29
CA THR A 373 -7.80 -8.27 7.78
C THR A 373 -8.00 -7.48 6.47
N ALA A 374 -9.03 -7.81 5.68
CA ALA A 374 -9.36 -7.06 4.46
C ALA A 374 -9.83 -5.63 4.78
N ILE A 375 -10.58 -5.44 5.86
CA ILE A 375 -11.05 -4.11 6.29
C ILE A 375 -9.86 -3.24 6.68
N LEU A 376 -8.89 -3.80 7.40
CA LEU A 376 -7.66 -3.09 7.74
C LEU A 376 -6.91 -2.64 6.48
N ARG A 377 -6.86 -3.49 5.45
CA ARG A 377 -6.18 -3.18 4.18
C ARG A 377 -6.81 -1.97 3.53
N PHE A 378 -8.13 -1.95 3.42
CA PHE A 378 -8.86 -0.82 2.85
C PHE A 378 -8.68 0.46 3.66
N MET A 379 -8.67 0.36 5.00
CA MET A 379 -8.40 1.53 5.86
C MET A 379 -7.02 2.12 5.57
N VAL A 380 -5.99 1.27 5.46
CA VAL A 380 -4.62 1.71 5.13
C VAL A 380 -4.54 2.27 3.71
N GLU A 381 -5.18 1.65 2.72
CA GLU A 381 -5.20 2.10 1.32
C GLU A 381 -5.74 3.53 1.16
N VAL A 382 -6.67 3.96 2.01
CA VAL A 382 -7.23 5.31 1.98
C VAL A 382 -6.44 6.30 2.84
N CYS A 383 -5.84 5.84 3.94
CA CYS A 383 -5.23 6.72 4.95
C CYS A 383 -3.74 6.96 4.78
N TRP A 384 -3.02 6.09 4.06
CA TRP A 384 -1.56 6.12 4.00
C TRP A 384 -1.00 7.43 3.44
N ALA A 385 -1.59 7.99 2.38
CA ALA A 385 -1.07 9.21 1.75
C ALA A 385 -1.25 10.46 2.64
N PRO A 386 -2.42 10.68 3.27
CA PRO A 386 -2.55 11.68 4.32
C PRO A 386 -1.57 11.50 5.48
N MET A 387 -1.39 10.28 5.98
CA MET A 387 -0.45 10.01 7.08
C MET A 387 1.00 10.31 6.67
N LEU A 388 1.39 9.88 5.47
CA LEU A 388 2.70 10.17 4.89
C LEU A 388 2.96 11.68 4.78
N ALA A 389 1.98 12.44 4.29
CA ALA A 389 2.08 13.89 4.17
C ALA A 389 2.21 14.56 5.54
N ALA A 390 1.38 14.18 6.52
CA ALA A 390 1.44 14.71 7.87
C ALA A 390 2.81 14.45 8.51
N PHE A 391 3.26 13.19 8.53
CA PHE A 391 4.54 12.83 9.14
C PHE A 391 5.73 13.49 8.43
N SER A 392 5.71 13.57 7.10
CA SER A 392 6.79 14.19 6.33
C SER A 392 6.86 15.70 6.58
N MET A 393 5.72 16.42 6.51
CA MET A 393 5.71 17.87 6.70
C MET A 393 6.06 18.26 8.14
N THR A 394 5.57 17.52 9.14
CA THR A 394 5.92 17.81 10.53
C THR A 394 7.39 17.51 10.82
N LEU A 395 7.96 16.43 10.27
CA LEU A 395 9.38 16.13 10.43
C LEU A 395 10.29 17.14 9.73
N ASP A 396 9.85 17.69 8.60
CA ASP A 396 10.57 18.73 7.88
C ASP A 396 10.56 20.07 8.64
N GLN A 397 9.38 20.52 9.07
CA GLN A 397 9.17 21.83 9.69
C GLN A 397 9.51 21.91 11.18
N SER A 398 9.51 20.78 11.89
CA SER A 398 9.77 20.75 13.34
C SER A 398 11.24 20.45 13.63
N ASP A 399 11.80 21.20 14.59
CA ASP A 399 13.07 20.89 15.24
C ASP A 399 12.85 20.41 16.69
N ASP A 400 11.60 20.23 17.12
CA ASP A 400 11.28 19.69 18.44
C ASP A 400 11.57 18.20 18.51
N LYS A 401 12.25 17.78 19.59
CA LYS A 401 12.66 16.39 19.81
C LYS A 401 11.46 15.47 20.00
N ALA A 402 10.43 15.93 20.72
CA ALA A 402 9.24 15.12 20.96
C ALA A 402 8.45 14.92 19.66
N ALA A 403 8.19 15.98 18.90
CA ALA A 403 7.53 15.90 17.60
C ALA A 403 8.29 15.02 16.60
N THR A 404 9.62 15.15 16.53
CA THR A 404 10.50 14.32 15.70
C THR A 404 10.34 12.83 16.05
N SER A 405 10.45 12.49 17.33
CA SER A 405 10.32 11.11 17.83
C SER A 405 8.93 10.54 17.50
N GLN A 406 7.86 11.32 17.68
CA GLN A 406 6.50 10.91 17.32
C GLN A 406 6.35 10.65 15.81
N CYS A 407 6.85 11.53 14.95
CA CYS A 407 6.79 11.34 13.50
C CYS A 407 7.53 10.07 13.06
N LEU A 408 8.74 9.85 13.58
CA LEU A 408 9.55 8.67 13.28
C LEU A 408 8.90 7.38 13.79
N GLN A 409 8.26 7.40 14.96
CA GLN A 409 7.42 6.28 15.42
C GLN A 409 6.24 6.03 14.49
N GLY A 410 5.59 7.08 14.00
CA GLY A 410 4.53 7.01 12.99
C GLY A 410 4.98 6.33 11.71
N PHE A 411 6.14 6.74 11.18
CA PHE A 411 6.78 6.10 10.03
C PHE A 411 7.07 4.62 10.28
N ARG A 412 7.70 4.28 11.42
CA ARG A 412 8.02 2.89 11.77
C ARG A 412 6.77 2.02 11.82
N HIS A 413 5.70 2.46 12.49
CA HIS A 413 4.44 1.72 12.53
C HIS A 413 3.77 1.62 11.15
N ALA A 414 3.84 2.67 10.32
CA ALA A 414 3.26 2.66 8.98
C ALA A 414 4.00 1.69 8.05
N VAL A 415 5.34 1.65 8.13
CA VAL A 415 6.16 0.68 7.39
C VAL A 415 5.83 -0.73 7.85
N HIS A 416 5.73 -0.99 9.16
CA HIS A 416 5.39 -2.30 9.69
C HIS A 416 4.04 -2.82 9.14
N VAL A 417 2.98 -2.01 9.27
CA VAL A 417 1.64 -2.35 8.76
C VAL A 417 1.66 -2.59 7.25
N THR A 418 2.24 -1.68 6.47
CA THR A 418 2.26 -1.81 5.01
C THR A 418 3.13 -2.97 4.53
N SER A 419 4.18 -3.32 5.27
CA SER A 419 5.06 -4.46 4.96
C SER A 419 4.36 -5.78 5.20
N VAL A 420 3.79 -5.99 6.38
CA VAL A 420 3.06 -7.22 6.73
C VAL A 420 1.85 -7.45 5.82
N MET A 421 1.16 -6.38 5.42
CA MET A 421 0.01 -6.45 4.50
C MET A 421 0.38 -6.59 3.02
N CYS A 422 1.68 -6.69 2.70
CA CYS A 422 2.21 -6.81 1.34
C CYS A 422 1.76 -5.65 0.40
N MET A 423 1.73 -4.43 0.93
CA MET A 423 1.35 -3.22 0.21
C MET A 423 2.59 -2.51 -0.35
N GLN A 424 3.14 -3.04 -1.45
CA GLN A 424 4.44 -2.63 -2.01
C GLN A 424 4.57 -1.12 -2.24
N THR A 425 3.63 -0.49 -2.95
CA THR A 425 3.69 0.95 -3.26
C THR A 425 3.73 1.81 -2.00
N GLN A 426 2.88 1.48 -1.02
CA GLN A 426 2.75 2.24 0.22
C GLN A 426 3.98 2.06 1.10
N ARG A 427 4.45 0.82 1.26
CA ARG A 427 5.67 0.49 2.00
C ARG A 427 6.87 1.24 1.42
N ASP A 428 7.09 1.12 0.11
CA ASP A 428 8.25 1.71 -0.56
C ASP A 428 8.20 3.25 -0.45
N ALA A 429 7.01 3.86 -0.50
CA ALA A 429 6.84 5.30 -0.26
C ALA A 429 7.22 5.72 1.17
N PHE A 430 6.76 5.01 2.20
CA PHE A 430 7.13 5.31 3.58
C PHE A 430 8.63 5.12 3.82
N VAL A 431 9.20 3.98 3.39
CA VAL A 431 10.64 3.69 3.52
C VAL A 431 11.48 4.74 2.79
N THR A 432 11.09 5.12 1.56
CA THR A 432 11.77 6.17 0.80
C THR A 432 11.72 7.52 1.51
N SER A 433 10.60 7.88 2.13
CA SER A 433 10.49 9.13 2.90
C SER A 433 11.42 9.12 4.11
N VAL A 434 11.44 8.06 4.93
CA VAL A 434 12.39 7.95 6.05
C VAL A 434 13.84 8.01 5.53
N ALA A 435 14.13 7.31 4.43
CA ALA A 435 15.44 7.34 3.77
C ALA A 435 15.85 8.75 3.35
N LYS A 436 14.94 9.59 2.86
CA LYS A 436 15.22 11.00 2.53
C LYS A 436 15.53 11.83 3.78
N PHE A 437 14.79 11.62 4.87
CA PHE A 437 14.98 12.35 6.13
C PHE A 437 16.26 11.98 6.88
N THR A 438 16.99 10.93 6.48
CA THR A 438 18.36 10.70 7.00
C THR A 438 19.34 11.81 6.58
N TYR A 439 19.05 12.54 5.50
CA TYR A 439 19.84 13.66 4.99
C TYR A 439 21.35 13.37 4.77
N LEU A 440 21.73 12.09 4.63
CA LEU A 440 23.13 11.64 4.46
C LEU A 440 23.78 12.10 3.14
N HIS A 441 22.99 12.68 2.23
CA HIS A 441 23.50 13.28 1.00
C HIS A 441 24.12 14.65 1.26
N CYS A 442 23.67 15.39 2.29
CA CYS A 442 24.24 16.67 2.70
C CYS A 442 24.54 16.64 4.21
N ALA A 443 25.65 15.98 4.56
CA ALA A 443 26.02 15.75 5.95
C ALA A 443 26.36 17.05 6.73
N ALA A 444 26.65 18.14 6.03
CA ALA A 444 26.96 19.44 6.63
C ALA A 444 25.75 20.10 7.32
N ASP A 445 24.51 19.84 6.86
CA ASP A 445 23.30 20.43 7.46
C ASP A 445 22.53 19.42 8.34
N MET A 446 23.14 18.28 8.66
CA MET A 446 22.50 17.27 9.50
C MET A 446 22.24 17.80 10.92
N LYS A 447 21.07 17.45 11.44
CA LYS A 447 20.62 17.70 12.80
C LYS A 447 20.36 16.37 13.51
N GLN A 448 20.10 16.44 14.82
CA GLN A 448 19.76 15.26 15.64
C GLN A 448 18.57 14.46 15.07
N LYS A 449 17.57 15.13 14.48
CA LYS A 449 16.42 14.46 13.84
C LYS A 449 16.81 13.52 12.70
N ASN A 450 17.90 13.82 11.99
CA ASN A 450 18.39 13.00 10.90
C ASN A 450 19.09 11.74 11.44
N VAL A 451 19.81 11.86 12.56
CA VAL A 451 20.40 10.71 13.28
C VAL A 451 19.30 9.78 13.80
N ASP A 452 18.25 10.35 14.40
CA ASP A 452 17.09 9.58 14.86
C ASP A 452 16.36 8.89 13.68
N ALA A 453 16.34 9.51 12.50
CA ALA A 453 15.85 8.88 11.27
C ALA A 453 16.71 7.70 10.81
N VAL A 454 18.05 7.78 10.92
CA VAL A 454 18.95 6.64 10.63
C VAL A 454 18.67 5.48 11.60
N LYS A 455 18.57 5.76 12.90
CA LYS A 455 18.18 4.74 13.92
C LYS A 455 16.85 4.09 13.56
N THR A 456 15.88 4.89 13.11
CA THR A 456 14.57 4.39 12.69
C THR A 456 14.67 3.44 11.50
N ILE A 457 15.50 3.75 10.50
CA ILE A 457 15.76 2.83 9.37
C ILE A 457 16.39 1.52 9.82
N ILE A 458 17.35 1.59 10.75
CA ILE A 458 18.00 0.40 11.32
C ILE A 458 16.97 -0.47 12.03
N SER A 459 16.11 0.13 12.87
CA SER A 459 15.02 -0.58 13.55
C SER A 459 14.04 -1.22 12.58
N ILE A 460 13.63 -0.52 11.51
CA ILE A 460 12.77 -1.07 10.45
C ILE A 460 13.42 -2.28 9.78
N ALA A 461 14.73 -2.19 9.47
CA ALA A 461 15.46 -3.29 8.84
C ALA A 461 15.49 -4.57 9.69
N ILE A 462 15.59 -4.42 11.02
CA ILE A 462 15.65 -5.52 11.98
C ILE A 462 14.27 -6.13 12.21
N GLU A 463 13.23 -5.30 12.34
CA GLU A 463 11.89 -5.77 12.72
C GLU A 463 11.08 -6.27 11.52
N ASP A 464 11.15 -5.55 10.41
CA ASP A 464 10.33 -5.80 9.21
C ASP A 464 11.12 -6.46 8.08
N GLY A 465 12.37 -6.85 8.31
CA GLY A 465 13.29 -7.34 7.29
C GLY A 465 12.74 -8.48 6.41
N ASN A 466 11.87 -9.32 6.99
CA ASN A 466 11.18 -10.41 6.28
C ASN A 466 10.17 -9.94 5.22
N TYR A 467 9.70 -8.70 5.30
CA TYR A 467 8.59 -8.17 4.53
C TYR A 467 8.95 -6.92 3.69
N LEU A 468 10.22 -6.46 3.76
CA LEU A 468 10.69 -5.27 3.06
C LEU A 468 10.81 -5.46 1.52
N GLN A 469 11.11 -6.67 1.05
CA GLN A 469 11.25 -6.96 -0.39
C GLN A 469 12.20 -5.97 -1.10
N GLU A 470 11.82 -5.37 -2.23
CA GLU A 470 12.65 -4.40 -2.97
C GLU A 470 12.97 -3.12 -2.17
N ALA A 471 12.23 -2.82 -1.09
CA ALA A 471 12.53 -1.68 -0.22
C ALA A 471 13.90 -1.81 0.49
N TRP A 472 14.47 -3.02 0.55
CA TRP A 472 15.84 -3.25 1.00
C TRP A 472 16.87 -2.41 0.24
N GLU A 473 16.63 -2.10 -1.03
CA GLU A 473 17.51 -1.26 -1.84
C GLU A 473 17.66 0.14 -1.23
N HIS A 474 16.55 0.75 -0.80
CA HIS A 474 16.56 2.06 -0.15
C HIS A 474 17.28 2.03 1.20
N VAL A 475 17.06 0.98 1.99
CA VAL A 475 17.71 0.81 3.31
C VAL A 475 19.22 0.64 3.15
N LEU A 476 19.66 -0.31 2.32
CA LEU A 476 21.07 -0.63 2.13
C LEU A 476 21.85 0.53 1.49
N THR A 477 21.24 1.27 0.56
CA THR A 477 21.85 2.49 0.00
C THR A 477 22.14 3.53 1.09
N ARG A 478 21.23 3.69 2.06
CA ARG A 478 21.43 4.62 3.18
C ARG A 478 22.49 4.12 4.17
N LEU A 479 22.51 2.82 4.47
CA LEU A 479 23.54 2.24 5.35
C LEU A 479 24.93 2.33 4.73
N SER A 480 25.06 2.06 3.44
CA SER A 480 26.31 2.25 2.70
C SER A 480 26.80 3.70 2.78
N ARG A 481 25.90 4.67 2.61
CA ARG A 481 26.25 6.09 2.71
C ARG A 481 26.60 6.50 4.14
N PHE A 482 25.92 5.95 5.13
CA PHE A 482 26.22 6.18 6.54
C PHE A 482 27.64 5.69 6.89
N GLU A 483 28.00 4.47 6.50
CA GLU A 483 29.35 3.93 6.74
C GLU A 483 30.44 4.76 6.06
N HIS A 484 30.18 5.22 4.84
CA HIS A 484 31.11 6.10 4.13
C HIS A 484 31.40 7.38 4.91
N LEU A 485 30.37 8.00 5.47
CA LEU A 485 30.50 9.21 6.27
C LEU A 485 31.28 8.96 7.57
N GLN A 486 31.11 7.80 8.19
CA GLN A 486 31.89 7.40 9.36
C GLN A 486 33.37 7.19 9.01
N LEU A 487 33.69 6.47 7.94
CA LEU A 487 35.07 6.29 7.47
C LEU A 487 35.76 7.62 7.16
N LEU A 488 35.03 8.58 6.57
CA LEU A 488 35.53 9.93 6.34
C LEU A 488 35.83 10.67 7.66
N GLY A 489 35.02 10.46 8.71
CA GLY A 489 35.24 11.02 10.05
C GLY A 489 36.44 10.42 10.77
N GLU A 490 36.68 9.13 10.58
CA GLU A 490 37.82 8.40 11.13
C GLU A 490 39.13 8.68 10.36
N GLY A 491 39.03 9.22 9.13
CA GLY A 491 40.18 9.50 8.27
C GLY A 491 40.79 8.25 7.65
N ALA A 492 39.97 7.22 7.40
CA ALA A 492 40.38 5.99 6.72
C ALA A 492 40.78 6.28 5.25
N PRO A 493 41.76 5.54 4.70
CA PRO A 493 42.11 5.67 3.28
C PRO A 493 40.93 5.23 2.40
N PRO A 494 40.63 5.95 1.30
CA PRO A 494 39.54 5.58 0.40
C PRO A 494 39.81 4.23 -0.30
N ASP A 495 38.74 3.48 -0.53
CA ASP A 495 38.75 2.17 -1.20
C ASP A 495 39.30 2.25 -2.63
N ALA A 496 39.33 3.43 -3.23
CA ALA A 496 39.99 3.71 -4.50
C ALA A 496 41.46 3.24 -4.54
N SER A 497 42.12 3.13 -3.38
CA SER A 497 43.48 2.58 -3.27
C SER A 497 43.58 1.08 -3.58
N PHE A 498 42.48 0.32 -3.55
CA PHE A 498 42.42 -1.09 -3.95
C PHE A 498 42.37 -1.29 -5.47
N PHE A 499 42.06 -0.24 -6.25
CA PHE A 499 41.96 -0.32 -7.70
C PHE A 499 43.22 0.27 -8.36
N PRO A 500 43.90 -0.48 -9.25
CA PRO A 500 45.05 0.04 -9.97
C PRO A 500 44.63 1.15 -10.92
N VAL A 501 45.18 2.35 -10.74
CA VAL A 501 45.02 3.48 -11.67
C VAL A 501 45.67 3.10 -13.02
N PRO A 502 45.03 3.33 -14.18
CA PRO A 502 45.71 3.20 -15.46
C PRO A 502 46.88 4.19 -15.51
N ALA A 503 48.09 3.69 -15.68
CA ALA A 503 49.30 4.49 -15.70
C ALA A 503 49.25 5.55 -16.81
N SER A 504 49.05 6.81 -16.44
CA SER A 504 49.57 7.97 -17.18
C SER A 504 50.70 8.56 -16.32
N GLY A 505 51.92 8.48 -16.85
CA GLY A 505 53.13 8.65 -16.07
C GLY A 505 53.41 10.08 -15.65
N THR A 506 53.91 10.23 -14.43
CA THR A 506 55.15 10.98 -14.16
C THR A 506 55.70 10.51 -12.81
N GLU A 507 56.90 9.95 -12.80
CA GLU A 507 57.63 9.60 -11.59
C GLU A 507 58.10 10.88 -10.89
N GLU A 508 57.73 11.07 -9.62
CA GLU A 508 58.58 11.83 -8.68
C GLU A 508 58.70 11.06 -7.37
N LYS A 509 59.91 10.55 -7.13
CA LYS A 509 60.35 9.99 -5.85
C LYS A 509 60.53 11.11 -4.84
N THR A 510 59.92 11.01 -3.67
CA THR A 510 60.41 11.74 -2.48
C THR A 510 60.36 10.85 -1.24
N GLN A 511 61.54 10.71 -0.62
CA GLN A 511 61.82 9.95 0.60
C GLN A 511 60.98 10.43 1.79
N LYS A 512 60.53 9.50 2.65
CA LYS A 512 60.01 9.80 4.00
C LYS A 512 60.93 9.22 5.07
N SER A 513 61.34 10.08 5.99
CA SER A 513 61.96 9.76 7.29
C SER A 513 60.88 9.42 8.34
N PRO A 514 61.23 8.67 9.42
CA PRO A 514 60.27 8.17 10.39
C PRO A 514 60.08 9.14 11.56
N GLY A 515 58.83 9.50 11.89
CA GLY A 515 58.50 10.33 13.05
C GLY A 515 57.00 10.30 13.41
N THR A 516 56.68 9.59 14.50
CA THR A 516 55.53 9.70 15.43
C THR A 516 54.11 10.07 14.90
N PRO A 517 53.12 9.16 14.98
CA PRO A 517 51.75 9.38 14.51
C PRO A 517 50.74 9.60 15.65
N SER A 518 50.03 10.73 15.70
CA SER A 518 48.69 10.76 16.35
C SER A 518 47.89 12.05 16.14
N LEU A 519 48.49 13.22 15.88
CA LEU A 519 47.73 14.48 15.82
C LEU A 519 47.79 15.24 14.49
N LYS A 520 48.72 14.89 13.59
CA LYS A 520 48.83 15.52 12.25
C LYS A 520 47.95 14.89 11.16
N LYS A 521 47.31 13.74 11.41
CA LYS A 521 46.44 13.06 10.42
C LYS A 521 45.07 13.75 10.23
N LYS A 522 44.48 14.34 11.28
CA LYS A 522 43.18 15.03 11.21
C LYS A 522 43.22 16.33 10.39
N ALA A 523 44.34 17.06 10.37
CA ALA A 523 44.47 18.30 9.60
C ALA A 523 44.60 18.06 8.09
N ASN A 524 45.23 16.96 7.67
CA ASN A 524 45.38 16.61 6.25
C ASN A 524 44.14 15.91 5.66
N ALA A 525 43.26 15.34 6.50
CA ALA A 525 41.99 14.76 6.05
C ALA A 525 41.00 15.83 5.54
N LEU A 526 41.11 17.07 6.02
CA LEU A 526 40.27 18.21 5.64
C LEU A 526 40.54 18.75 4.23
N GLN A 527 41.65 18.36 3.62
CA GLN A 527 41.99 18.70 2.22
C GLN A 527 41.65 17.57 1.25
N ASN A 528 41.06 16.46 1.71
CA ASN A 528 40.69 15.33 0.86
C ASN A 528 39.53 15.73 -0.07
N PRO A 529 39.66 15.54 -1.41
CA PRO A 529 38.58 15.77 -2.36
C PRO A 529 37.24 15.11 -1.99
N ALA A 530 37.28 13.94 -1.34
CA ALA A 530 36.10 13.20 -0.89
C ALA A 530 35.36 13.90 0.27
N VAL A 531 36.09 14.46 1.23
CA VAL A 531 35.51 15.27 2.32
C VAL A 531 34.86 16.53 1.74
N MET A 532 35.53 17.18 0.80
CA MET A 532 34.98 18.37 0.15
C MET A 532 33.75 18.03 -0.73
N ALA A 533 33.67 16.84 -1.32
CA ALA A 533 32.49 16.38 -2.06
C ALA A 533 31.32 16.01 -1.12
N ALA A 534 31.59 15.38 0.02
CA ALA A 534 30.60 15.07 1.04
C ALA A 534 30.02 16.34 1.69
N VAL A 535 30.84 17.38 1.88
CA VAL A 535 30.42 18.68 2.40
C VAL A 535 29.61 19.49 1.37
N ARG A 536 29.90 19.36 0.07
CA ARG A 536 29.17 20.05 -1.02
C ARG A 536 27.78 19.46 -1.32
N GLY A 537 27.44 18.31 -0.74
CA GLY A 537 26.17 17.64 -1.03
C GLY A 537 26.00 17.19 -2.49
N SER A 538 27.09 17.08 -3.25
CA SER A 538 27.04 16.68 -4.66
C SER A 538 26.48 15.27 -4.77
N SER A 539 25.34 15.15 -5.46
CA SER A 539 24.61 13.90 -5.68
C SER A 539 25.56 12.81 -6.18
N TYR A 540 25.60 11.68 -5.46
CA TYR A 540 26.20 10.43 -5.95
C TYR A 540 25.33 9.77 -7.03
N ASP A 541 24.16 10.34 -7.31
CA ASP A 541 23.13 9.82 -8.19
C ASP A 541 22.81 10.89 -9.25
N SER A 542 23.59 10.92 -10.32
CA SER A 542 23.31 11.72 -11.51
C SER A 542 23.95 11.11 -12.74
N THR A 543 23.15 10.32 -13.47
CA THR A 543 23.21 10.19 -14.93
C THR A 543 22.83 11.49 -15.66
N THR A 544 22.87 12.64 -15.00
CA THR A 544 22.60 13.95 -15.60
C THR A 544 23.91 14.70 -15.81
N VAL A 545 24.36 14.70 -17.07
CA VAL A 545 25.33 15.67 -17.57
C VAL A 545 24.74 17.06 -17.40
N GLY A 546 25.33 17.87 -16.52
CA GLY A 546 25.10 19.32 -16.54
C GLY A 546 25.03 19.99 -15.17
N ILE A 547 26.17 20.53 -14.74
CA ILE A 547 26.42 21.92 -14.29
C ILE A 547 27.51 21.86 -13.20
N ASN A 548 28.71 22.29 -13.58
CA ASN A 548 29.80 22.56 -12.65
C ASN A 548 29.39 23.71 -11.72
N VAL A 549 28.99 23.41 -10.48
CA VAL A 549 28.93 24.42 -9.42
C VAL A 549 30.25 24.40 -8.67
N SER A 550 31.20 25.18 -9.17
CA SER A 550 32.45 25.54 -8.49
C SER A 550 32.16 26.53 -7.36
N GLY A 551 31.64 26.04 -6.22
CA GLY A 551 31.51 26.80 -4.98
C GLY A 551 32.63 26.46 -4.00
N LEU A 552 33.35 27.48 -3.48
CA LEU A 552 34.28 27.29 -2.35
C LEU A 552 33.49 26.83 -1.12
N VAL A 553 33.91 25.73 -0.50
CA VAL A 553 33.38 25.25 0.78
C VAL A 553 33.89 26.17 1.89
N SER A 554 33.00 26.68 2.75
CA SER A 554 33.41 27.55 3.85
C SER A 554 34.07 26.75 5.00
N PRO A 555 35.01 27.34 5.76
CA PRO A 555 35.58 26.70 6.94
C PRO A 555 34.53 26.33 8.00
N GLU A 556 33.44 27.09 8.08
CA GLU A 556 32.32 26.84 8.99
C GLU A 556 31.52 25.59 8.59
N GLN A 557 31.28 25.38 7.28
CA GLN A 557 30.63 24.17 6.78
C GLN A 557 31.45 22.91 7.09
N ILE A 558 32.78 23.01 7.02
CA ILE A 558 33.69 21.92 7.36
C ILE A 558 33.65 21.63 8.86
N SER A 559 33.64 22.67 9.71
CA SER A 559 33.51 22.52 11.16
C SER A 559 32.17 21.88 11.55
N ASN A 560 31.07 22.33 10.93
CA ASN A 560 29.73 21.76 11.14
C ASN A 560 29.66 20.30 10.68
N PHE A 561 30.25 19.98 9.52
CA PHE A 561 30.35 18.62 9.04
C PHE A 561 31.09 17.71 10.04
N ILE A 562 32.26 18.11 10.56
CA ILE A 562 32.98 17.32 11.58
C ILE A 562 32.12 17.13 12.84
N SER A 563 31.46 18.19 13.30
CA SER A 563 30.56 18.12 14.45
C SER A 563 29.43 17.11 14.22
N ASN A 564 28.84 17.10 13.02
CA ASN A 564 27.77 16.19 12.64
C ASN A 564 28.23 14.75 12.47
N LEU A 565 29.48 14.50 12.07
CA LEU A 565 30.05 13.16 12.06
C LEU A 565 30.14 12.57 13.48
N ASN A 566 30.51 13.39 14.48
CA ASN A 566 30.48 12.94 15.88
C ASN A 566 29.04 12.63 16.36
N LEU A 567 28.00 13.23 15.75
CA LEU A 567 26.61 12.85 16.04
C LEU A 567 26.26 11.46 15.48
N LEU A 568 26.85 11.07 14.35
CA LEU A 568 26.66 9.74 13.75
C LEU A 568 27.36 8.64 14.53
N ASP A 569 28.48 8.94 15.19
CA ASP A 569 29.17 8.01 16.09
C ASP A 569 28.27 7.50 17.23
N GLN A 570 27.19 8.23 17.58
CA GLN A 570 26.20 7.79 18.56
C GLN A 570 25.44 6.51 18.17
N ILE A 571 25.33 6.21 16.88
CA ILE A 571 24.67 4.99 16.36
C ILE A 571 25.63 3.79 16.49
N GLY A 572 26.94 4.06 16.43
CA GLY A 572 27.99 3.05 16.58
C GLY A 572 28.06 2.06 15.40
N ASN A 573 29.27 1.62 15.06
CA ASN A 573 29.49 0.63 14.00
C ASN A 573 28.85 -0.74 14.34
N PHE A 574 28.53 -0.97 15.62
CA PHE A 574 27.85 -2.18 16.08
C PHE A 574 26.42 -2.29 15.52
N GLU A 575 25.61 -1.22 15.56
CA GLU A 575 24.22 -1.26 15.08
C GLU A 575 24.15 -1.50 13.56
N LEU A 576 25.09 -0.91 12.80
CA LEU A 576 25.20 -1.15 11.36
C LEU A 576 25.57 -2.61 11.06
N ASN A 577 26.59 -3.16 11.74
CA ASN A 577 27.00 -4.55 11.55
C ASN A 577 25.92 -5.53 12.03
N HIS A 578 25.11 -5.14 13.02
CA HIS A 578 24.02 -5.95 13.53
C HIS A 578 22.99 -6.31 12.43
N ILE A 579 22.69 -5.40 11.50
CA ILE A 579 21.76 -5.69 10.38
C ILE A 579 22.29 -6.83 9.51
N PHE A 580 23.58 -6.79 9.18
CA PHE A 580 24.21 -7.83 8.36
C PHE A 580 24.30 -9.17 9.10
N ALA A 581 24.59 -9.17 10.40
CA ALA A 581 24.52 -10.37 11.23
C ALA A 581 23.07 -10.90 11.38
N HIS A 582 22.08 -10.01 11.41
CA HIS A 582 20.66 -10.35 11.47
C HIS A 582 20.15 -11.05 10.20
N SER A 583 20.91 -11.04 9.10
CA SER A 583 20.59 -11.77 7.87
C SER A 583 20.28 -13.26 8.11
N GLN A 584 20.89 -13.88 9.12
CA GLN A 584 20.60 -15.26 9.54
C GLN A 584 19.12 -15.50 9.88
N ARG A 585 18.43 -14.49 10.42
CA ARG A 585 17.03 -14.57 10.87
C ARG A 585 16.02 -14.28 9.76
N LEU A 586 16.46 -13.79 8.60
CA LEU A 586 15.58 -13.52 7.46
C LEU A 586 15.05 -14.82 6.87
N ASN A 587 13.78 -14.92 6.49
CA ASN A 587 13.25 -16.14 5.85
C ASN A 587 13.88 -16.41 4.45
N SER A 588 13.60 -17.58 3.87
CA SER A 588 14.19 -18.03 2.59
C SER A 588 13.92 -17.09 1.40
N GLU A 589 12.78 -16.40 1.38
CA GLU A 589 12.45 -15.41 0.35
C GLU A 589 13.10 -14.05 0.63
N ALA A 590 13.09 -13.62 1.88
CA ALA A 590 13.60 -12.33 2.31
C ALA A 590 15.12 -12.23 2.16
N ILE A 591 15.86 -13.31 2.44
CA ILE A 591 17.32 -13.32 2.24
C ILE A 591 17.69 -13.15 0.76
N VAL A 592 16.89 -13.70 -0.16
CA VAL A 592 17.11 -13.52 -1.61
C VAL A 592 16.87 -12.06 -2.00
N ALA A 593 15.79 -11.45 -1.51
CA ALA A 593 15.52 -10.02 -1.76
C ALA A 593 16.63 -9.13 -1.17
N PHE A 594 17.09 -9.42 0.05
CA PHE A 594 18.19 -8.73 0.71
C PHE A 594 19.50 -8.80 -0.07
N VAL A 595 19.93 -10.01 -0.47
CA VAL A 595 21.16 -10.20 -1.25
C VAL A 595 21.05 -9.57 -2.63
N ARG A 596 19.88 -9.67 -3.29
CA ARG A 596 19.66 -9.00 -4.58
C ARG A 596 19.79 -7.48 -4.47
N ALA A 597 19.19 -6.89 -3.44
CA ALA A 597 19.33 -5.46 -3.16
C ALA A 597 20.79 -5.08 -2.87
N LEU A 598 21.51 -5.90 -2.09
CA LEU A 598 22.92 -5.66 -1.80
C LEU A 598 23.81 -5.73 -3.04
N CYS A 599 23.54 -6.66 -3.96
CA CYS A 599 24.21 -6.71 -5.26
C CYS A 599 23.92 -5.49 -6.14
N LYS A 600 22.69 -4.95 -6.11
CA LYS A 600 22.38 -3.71 -6.82
C LYS A 600 23.16 -2.52 -6.24
N VAL A 601 23.18 -2.40 -4.91
CA VAL A 601 23.91 -1.32 -4.22
C VAL A 601 25.42 -1.44 -4.47
N SER A 602 25.98 -2.65 -4.47
CA SER A 602 27.40 -2.85 -4.77
C SER A 602 27.75 -2.47 -6.21
N MET A 603 26.88 -2.72 -7.19
CA MET A 603 27.09 -2.24 -8.56
C MET A 603 27.12 -0.71 -8.62
N SER A 604 26.19 -0.03 -7.94
CA SER A 604 26.16 1.43 -7.87
C SER A 604 27.40 2.01 -7.17
N GLU A 605 27.90 1.35 -6.12
CA GLU A 605 29.15 1.72 -5.43
C GLU A 605 30.37 1.62 -6.33
N LEU A 606 30.48 0.55 -7.13
CA LEU A 606 31.59 0.32 -8.05
C LEU A 606 31.57 1.27 -9.25
N GLN A 607 30.38 1.64 -9.72
CA GLN A 607 30.20 2.49 -10.91
C GLN A 607 30.37 3.98 -10.63
N SER A 608 30.57 4.38 -9.37
CA SER A 608 30.81 5.76 -8.97
C SER A 608 32.12 6.28 -9.58
N PRO A 609 32.07 7.29 -10.48
CA PRO A 609 33.26 7.77 -11.20
C PRO A 609 34.21 8.61 -10.33
N SER A 610 33.76 9.09 -9.17
CA SER A 610 34.53 9.96 -8.27
C SER A 610 35.12 9.22 -7.06
N ASP A 611 34.51 8.11 -6.63
CA ASP A 611 34.95 7.33 -5.47
C ASP A 611 34.34 5.90 -5.51
N PRO A 612 35.01 4.93 -6.16
CA PRO A 612 34.54 3.54 -6.20
C PRO A 612 34.73 2.87 -4.84
N ARG A 613 33.69 2.16 -4.36
CA ARG A 613 33.67 1.52 -3.03
C ARG A 613 33.43 0.02 -3.10
N VAL A 614 33.98 -0.72 -2.13
CA VAL A 614 33.84 -2.18 -2.03
C VAL A 614 33.06 -2.62 -0.79
N PHE A 615 32.53 -1.67 0.00
CA PHE A 615 31.79 -1.94 1.24
C PHE A 615 30.72 -3.02 1.07
N SER A 616 29.79 -2.84 0.12
CA SER A 616 28.71 -3.81 -0.09
C SER A 616 29.22 -5.17 -0.59
N LEU A 617 30.33 -5.22 -1.33
CA LEU A 617 30.97 -6.47 -1.74
C LEU A 617 31.55 -7.23 -0.55
N THR A 618 32.25 -6.54 0.36
CA THR A 618 32.77 -7.13 1.59
C THR A 618 31.63 -7.70 2.43
N LYS A 619 30.50 -6.98 2.52
CA LYS A 619 29.31 -7.46 3.24
C LYS A 619 28.67 -8.68 2.59
N ILE A 620 28.68 -8.82 1.26
CA ILE A 620 28.21 -10.05 0.60
C ILE A 620 28.99 -11.28 1.09
N VAL A 621 30.32 -11.17 1.25
CA VAL A 621 31.16 -12.27 1.75
C VAL A 621 30.82 -12.61 3.21
N GLU A 622 30.66 -11.59 4.06
CA GLU A 622 30.24 -11.78 5.45
C GLU A 622 28.86 -12.45 5.56
N ILE A 623 27.88 -12.00 4.77
CA ILE A 623 26.53 -12.57 4.75
C ILE A 623 26.56 -14.02 4.27
N ALA A 624 27.36 -14.33 3.25
CA ALA A 624 27.55 -15.70 2.79
C ALA A 624 28.11 -16.58 3.90
N HIS A 625 29.08 -16.08 4.67
CA HIS A 625 29.60 -16.78 5.84
C HIS A 625 28.53 -16.97 6.93
N TYR A 626 27.78 -15.92 7.27
CA TYR A 626 26.72 -15.99 8.29
C TYR A 626 25.61 -16.99 7.91
N ASN A 627 25.34 -17.18 6.63
CA ASN A 627 24.26 -18.04 6.13
C ASN A 627 24.74 -19.39 5.58
N MET A 628 25.97 -19.84 5.91
CA MET A 628 26.49 -21.13 5.40
C MET A 628 25.68 -22.36 5.82
N ASN A 629 24.97 -22.31 6.95
CA ASN A 629 24.24 -23.45 7.52
C ASN A 629 22.74 -23.46 7.17
N ARG A 630 22.33 -22.69 6.16
CA ARG A 630 20.92 -22.38 5.88
C ARG A 630 20.25 -23.39 4.96
#